data_AF-A0A6I5NAF6-F1
#
_entry.id   AF-A0A6I5NAF6-F1
#
_cell.length_a   1.000
_cell.length_b   1.000
_cell.length_c   1.000
_cell.angle_alpha   90.00
_cell.angle_beta   90.00
_cell.angle_gamma   90.00
#
_symmetry.space_group_name_H-M   'P 1'
#
loop_
_entity.id
_entity.type
_entity.pdbx_description
1 polymer ?
#
loop_
_entity_poly.entity_id
_entity_poly.type
_entity_poly.pdbx_seq_one_letter_code
_entity_poly.pdbx_strand_id
1 'polypeptide(L)'
;MLIASSAPKIDRQQSYLTLFEQGFSVMSLLFFAGAAEPLLGGNLSLLTLARYSILMLSGLLALMRWRSTLRTVHHGALIWPLIGLAILSVLWSRSPVDAMDSIKGEILQTTTFALYFASRFRPREQLRLLAIALGIAALLSLFYVFAIPSVGKHLSGKFAGAWRGIYNQKNTFSAYMTLTLITFFVLSSHNERRLERRLSQGFLALSITMIILSTSMTGLI
;
A
#
# COMPACT_ATOMS: atom_id res chain seq x y z
N MET A 1 52.76 8.50 2.82
CA MET A 1 51.81 7.47 2.35
C MET A 1 50.92 7.08 3.51
N LEU A 2 49.80 7.77 3.73
CA LEU A 2 48.70 7.36 4.62
C LEU A 2 47.45 8.14 4.16
N ILE A 3 46.64 7.51 3.32
CA ILE A 3 45.37 8.06 2.85
C ILE A 3 44.38 7.91 4.00
N ALA A 4 44.07 9.02 4.67
CA ALA A 4 42.97 9.09 5.62
C ALA A 4 41.65 8.96 4.84
N SER A 5 41.04 7.77 4.91
CA SER A 5 39.69 7.49 4.43
C SER A 5 38.70 8.29 5.28
N SER A 6 38.26 9.45 4.76
CA SER A 6 37.19 10.25 5.34
C SER A 6 35.85 9.56 5.07
N ALA A 7 35.30 8.93 6.11
CA ALA A 7 33.91 8.47 6.09
C ALA A 7 32.97 9.65 5.77
N PRO A 8 32.01 9.52 4.85
CA PRO A 8 31.14 10.63 4.48
C PRO A 8 30.24 11.01 5.67
N LYS A 9 30.36 12.24 6.15
CA LYS A 9 29.39 12.87 7.07
C LYS A 9 28.03 12.89 6.36
N ILE A 10 27.14 11.95 6.70
CA ILE A 10 25.74 12.01 6.28
C ILE A 10 25.13 13.24 6.94
N ASP A 11 24.84 14.25 6.13
CA ASP A 11 24.31 15.53 6.58
C ASP A 11 22.92 15.32 7.22
N ARG A 12 22.70 15.81 8.44
CA ARG A 12 21.47 15.55 9.24
C ARG A 12 20.21 15.90 8.45
N GLN A 13 20.27 16.91 7.59
CA GLN A 13 19.15 17.33 6.74
C GLN A 13 18.72 16.25 5.72
N GLN A 14 19.65 15.49 5.16
CA GLN A 14 19.32 14.40 4.22
C GLN A 14 18.61 13.22 4.93
N SER A 15 18.90 13.02 6.21
CA SER A 15 18.24 12.00 7.03
C SER A 15 16.77 12.34 7.29
N TYR A 16 16.46 13.59 7.65
CA TYR A 16 15.08 14.04 7.84
C TYR A 16 14.25 13.95 6.56
N LEU A 17 14.81 14.35 5.42
CA LEU A 17 14.14 14.24 4.13
C LEU A 17 13.79 12.78 3.79
N THR A 18 14.74 11.87 4.02
CA THR A 18 14.52 10.43 3.76
C THR A 18 13.45 9.85 4.67
N LEU A 19 13.43 10.25 5.95
CA LEU A 19 12.42 9.80 6.90
C LEU A 19 11.02 10.32 6.54
N PHE A 20 10.94 11.57 6.08
CA PHE A 20 9.71 12.15 5.54
C PHE A 20 9.22 11.40 4.29
N GLU A 21 10.09 11.15 3.31
CA GLU A 21 9.74 10.40 2.09
C GLU A 21 9.25 8.97 2.42
N GLN A 22 9.90 8.29 3.38
CA GLN A 22 9.46 6.97 3.85
C GLN A 22 8.10 7.03 4.55
N GLY A 23 7.90 7.99 5.44
CA GLY A 23 6.63 8.19 6.14
C GLY A 23 5.49 8.48 5.16
N PHE A 24 5.71 9.38 4.19
CA PHE A 24 4.76 9.67 3.12
C PHE A 24 4.41 8.43 2.30
N SER A 25 5.41 7.62 1.94
CA SER A 25 5.18 6.37 1.21
C SER A 25 4.35 5.36 2.00
N VAL A 26 4.62 5.19 3.29
CA VAL A 26 3.81 4.30 4.16
C VAL A 26 2.37 4.80 4.26
N MET A 27 2.17 6.10 4.46
CA MET A 27 0.83 6.69 4.54
C MET A 27 0.06 6.56 3.22
N SER A 28 0.75 6.76 2.09
CA SER A 28 0.15 6.58 0.76
C SER A 28 -0.22 5.12 0.50
N LEU A 29 0.65 4.16 0.88
CA LEU A 29 0.36 2.73 0.77
C LEU A 29 -0.83 2.32 1.65
N LEU A 30 -0.93 2.86 2.87
CA LEU A 30 -2.10 2.65 3.74
C LEU A 30 -3.38 3.23 3.13
N PHE A 31 -3.28 4.40 2.50
CA PHE A 31 -4.39 5.03 1.79
C PHE A 31 -4.89 4.14 0.63
N PHE A 32 -3.98 3.66 -0.22
CA PHE A 32 -4.32 2.74 -1.32
C PHE A 32 -4.76 1.35 -0.85
N ALA A 33 -4.30 0.93 0.34
CA ALA A 33 -4.81 -0.25 1.02
C ALA A 33 -6.18 -0.02 1.66
N GLY A 34 -6.88 1.10 1.42
CA GLY A 34 -8.23 1.32 1.92
C GLY A 34 -8.36 1.55 3.43
N ALA A 35 -7.24 1.68 4.16
CA ALA A 35 -7.26 1.89 5.61
C ALA A 35 -7.77 3.30 6.00
N ALA A 36 -7.74 4.26 5.08
CA ALA A 36 -8.11 5.65 5.34
C ALA A 36 -9.64 5.86 5.49
N GLU A 37 -10.46 5.04 4.84
CA GLU A 37 -11.91 5.22 4.79
C GLU A 37 -12.59 5.15 6.18
N PRO A 38 -12.37 4.10 6.99
CA PRO A 38 -12.95 4.03 8.33
C PRO A 38 -12.29 5.00 9.32
N LEU A 39 -11.02 5.38 9.12
CA LEU A 39 -10.34 6.37 9.97
C LEU A 39 -10.93 7.78 9.79
N LEU A 40 -11.35 8.10 8.56
CA LEU A 40 -11.97 9.38 8.22
C LEU A 40 -13.50 9.36 8.35
N GLY A 41 -14.08 8.30 8.91
CA GLY A 41 -15.52 8.19 9.15
C GLY A 41 -16.37 8.22 7.87
N GLY A 42 -15.81 7.78 6.73
CA GLY A 42 -16.51 7.81 5.43
C GLY A 42 -16.72 9.21 4.84
N ASN A 43 -16.08 10.25 5.37
CA ASN A 43 -16.19 11.61 4.84
C ASN A 43 -15.55 11.72 3.45
N LEU A 44 -16.41 11.73 2.41
CA LEU A 44 -16.00 11.77 1.01
C LEU A 44 -15.09 12.97 0.69
N SER A 45 -15.37 14.15 1.27
CA SER A 45 -14.54 15.34 1.04
C SER A 45 -13.11 15.20 1.58
N LEU A 46 -12.95 14.58 2.75
CA LEU A 46 -11.62 14.33 3.35
C LEU A 46 -10.86 13.26 2.57
N LEU A 47 -11.56 12.22 2.10
CA LEU A 47 -10.99 11.20 1.23
C LEU A 47 -10.50 11.82 -0.08
N THR A 48 -11.33 12.65 -0.72
CA THR A 48 -10.97 13.35 -1.96
C THR A 48 -9.80 14.31 -1.74
N LEU A 49 -9.76 15.04 -0.62
CA LEU A 49 -8.62 15.90 -0.28
C LEU A 49 -7.34 15.09 -0.12
N ALA A 50 -7.38 13.96 0.59
CA ALA A 50 -6.24 13.06 0.75
C ALA A 50 -5.77 12.50 -0.61
N ARG A 51 -6.71 12.12 -1.49
CA ARG A 51 -6.40 11.64 -2.86
C ARG A 51 -5.59 12.67 -3.64
N TYR A 52 -6.10 13.89 -3.74
CA TYR A 52 -5.42 14.96 -4.49
C TYR A 52 -4.11 15.39 -3.83
N SER A 53 -4.02 15.37 -2.50
CA SER A 53 -2.77 15.67 -1.77
C SER A 53 -1.67 14.67 -2.11
N ILE A 54 -1.99 13.37 -2.12
CA ILE A 54 -1.06 12.30 -2.49
C ILE A 54 -0.64 12.45 -3.96
N LEU A 55 -1.59 12.70 -4.87
CA LEU A 55 -1.29 12.91 -6.28
C LEU A 55 -0.35 14.11 -6.48
N MET A 56 -0.65 15.25 -5.85
CA MET A 56 0.13 16.47 -5.99
C MET A 56 1.55 16.27 -5.45
N LEU A 57 1.71 15.67 -4.26
CA LEU A 57 3.02 15.48 -3.67
C LEU A 57 3.85 14.43 -4.43
N SER A 58 3.23 13.30 -4.81
CA SER A 58 3.93 12.27 -5.60
C SER A 58 4.31 12.79 -6.98
N GLY A 59 3.44 13.56 -7.64
CA GLY A 59 3.72 14.23 -8.91
C GLY A 59 4.88 15.22 -8.79
N LEU A 60 4.87 16.07 -7.77
CA LEU A 60 5.94 17.03 -7.53
C LEU A 60 7.29 16.33 -7.28
N LEU A 61 7.30 15.30 -6.44
CA LEU A 61 8.52 14.53 -6.16
C LEU A 61 9.01 13.75 -7.39
N ALA A 62 8.10 13.22 -8.22
CA ALA A 62 8.43 12.55 -9.47
C ALA A 62 9.00 13.53 -10.52
N LEU A 63 8.46 14.75 -10.59
CA LEU A 63 8.93 15.84 -11.46
C LEU A 63 10.31 16.34 -11.04
N MET A 64 10.54 16.55 -9.74
CA MET A 64 11.87 16.89 -9.22
C MET A 64 12.93 15.84 -9.57
N ARG A 65 12.51 14.58 -9.76
CA ARG A 65 13.38 13.44 -10.13
C ARG A 65 13.20 12.97 -11.58
N TRP A 66 12.77 13.86 -12.49
CA TRP A 66 12.35 13.49 -13.85
C TRP A 66 13.33 12.58 -14.63
N ARG A 67 14.65 12.78 -14.50
CA ARG A 67 15.66 11.93 -15.16
C ARG A 67 15.65 10.48 -14.67
N SER A 68 15.47 10.28 -13.36
CA SER A 68 15.36 8.93 -12.77
C SER A 68 14.01 8.32 -13.12
N THR A 69 12.96 9.14 -13.06
CA THR A 69 11.60 8.76 -13.44
C THR A 69 11.54 8.24 -14.88
N LEU A 70 12.12 8.96 -15.85
CA LEU A 70 12.17 8.51 -17.25
C LEU A 70 12.90 7.17 -17.42
N ARG A 71 13.96 6.93 -16.63
CA ARG A 71 14.64 5.63 -16.66
C ARG A 71 13.72 4.50 -16.17
N THR A 72 12.95 4.75 -15.12
CA THR A 72 11.95 3.81 -14.59
C THR A 72 10.81 3.57 -15.60
N VAL A 73 10.33 4.61 -16.27
CA VAL A 73 9.33 4.54 -17.36
C VAL A 73 9.79 3.53 -18.42
N HIS A 74 11.04 3.63 -18.87
CA HIS A 74 11.61 2.74 -19.90
C HIS A 74 11.77 1.29 -19.44
N HIS A 75 12.18 1.06 -18.18
CA HIS A 75 12.31 -0.31 -17.65
C HIS A 75 10.94 -0.98 -17.43
N GLY A 76 9.90 -0.18 -17.15
CA GLY A 76 8.52 -0.61 -16.98
C GLY A 76 7.67 -0.55 -18.26
N ALA A 77 8.26 -0.77 -19.44
CA ALA A 77 7.60 -0.58 -20.73
C ALA A 77 6.24 -1.30 -20.86
N LEU A 78 6.07 -2.46 -20.18
CA LEU A 78 4.85 -3.27 -20.21
C LEU A 78 3.65 -2.62 -19.51
N ILE A 79 3.86 -1.69 -18.58
CA ILE A 79 2.77 -1.07 -17.83
C ILE A 79 2.03 -0.03 -18.69
N TRP A 80 2.73 0.64 -19.60
CA TRP A 80 2.16 1.67 -20.48
C TRP A 80 1.07 1.17 -21.42
N PRO A 81 1.21 0.05 -22.15
CA PRO A 81 0.12 -0.48 -22.96
C PRO A 81 -1.08 -0.91 -22.11
N LEU A 82 -0.87 -1.38 -20.87
CA LEU A 82 -1.98 -1.71 -19.95
C LEU A 82 -2.74 -0.45 -19.50
N ILE A 83 -2.02 0.63 -19.17
CA ILE A 83 -2.64 1.93 -18.87
C ILE A 83 -3.38 2.45 -20.11
N GLY A 84 -2.78 2.34 -21.29
CA GLY A 84 -3.40 2.71 -22.56
C GLY A 84 -4.69 1.93 -22.81
N LEU A 85 -4.68 0.62 -22.55
CA LEU A 85 -5.86 -0.23 -22.65
C LEU A 85 -6.94 0.18 -21.64
N ALA A 86 -6.56 0.51 -20.40
CA ALA A 86 -7.50 1.00 -19.39
C ALA A 86 -8.14 2.34 -19.81
N ILE A 87 -7.39 3.25 -20.45
CA ILE A 87 -7.94 4.50 -20.99
C ILE A 87 -8.87 4.21 -22.17
N LEU A 88 -8.49 3.29 -23.07
CA LEU A 88 -9.33 2.88 -24.19
C LEU A 88 -10.62 2.19 -23.74
N SER A 89 -10.64 1.58 -22.55
CA SER A 89 -11.85 0.96 -21.98
C SER A 89 -13.00 1.95 -21.77
N VAL A 90 -12.72 3.26 -21.66
CA VAL A 90 -13.75 4.30 -21.57
C VAL A 90 -14.63 4.35 -22.82
N LEU A 91 -14.05 4.09 -24.00
CA LEU A 91 -14.75 4.17 -25.28
C LEU A 91 -15.88 3.15 -25.41
N TRP A 92 -15.82 2.08 -24.61
CA TRP A 92 -16.85 1.05 -24.55
C TRP A 92 -17.57 0.98 -23.20
N SER A 93 -17.37 1.98 -22.34
CA SER A 93 -18.10 2.08 -21.07
C SER A 93 -19.52 2.57 -21.31
N ARG A 94 -20.46 1.93 -20.59
CA ARG A 94 -21.89 2.33 -20.57
C ARG A 94 -22.09 3.72 -19.94
N SER A 95 -21.18 4.13 -19.06
CA SER A 95 -21.12 5.49 -18.51
C SER A 95 -19.69 6.03 -18.69
N PRO A 96 -19.43 6.81 -19.77
CA PRO A 96 -18.11 7.38 -20.03
C PRO A 96 -17.67 8.40 -18.96
N VAL A 97 -18.62 9.09 -18.33
CA VAL A 97 -18.34 10.10 -17.29
C VAL A 97 -17.80 9.44 -16.03
N ASP A 98 -18.48 8.40 -15.52
CA ASP A 98 -18.04 7.68 -14.32
C ASP A 98 -16.72 6.93 -14.57
N ALA A 99 -16.54 6.38 -15.77
CA ALA A 99 -15.30 5.74 -16.17
C ALA A 99 -14.13 6.73 -16.21
N MET A 100 -14.35 7.95 -16.74
CA MET A 100 -13.33 9.00 -16.76
C MET A 100 -12.95 9.46 -15.34
N ASP A 101 -13.93 9.62 -14.46
CA ASP A 101 -13.69 10.01 -13.08
C ASP A 101 -12.92 8.92 -12.30
N SER A 102 -13.22 7.65 -12.56
CA SER A 102 -12.49 6.51 -11.99
C SER A 102 -11.03 6.49 -12.46
N ILE A 103 -10.77 6.76 -13.74
CA ILE A 103 -9.40 6.83 -14.29
C ILE A 103 -8.61 7.98 -13.67
N LYS A 104 -9.22 9.17 -13.58
CA LYS A 104 -8.58 10.35 -12.98
C LYS A 104 -8.33 10.15 -11.48
N GLY A 105 -9.31 9.58 -10.78
CA GLY A 105 -9.27 9.43 -9.33
C GLY A 105 -8.39 8.28 -8.86
N GLU A 106 -8.34 7.16 -9.58
CA GLU A 106 -7.71 5.93 -9.11
C GLU A 106 -6.48 5.56 -9.93
N ILE A 107 -6.59 5.47 -11.26
CA ILE A 107 -5.50 5.01 -12.11
C ILE A 107 -4.37 6.04 -12.17
N LEU A 108 -4.70 7.32 -12.40
CA LEU A 108 -3.70 8.38 -12.48
C LEU A 108 -2.96 8.54 -11.14
N GLN A 109 -3.71 8.48 -10.03
CA GLN A 109 -3.16 8.60 -8.68
C GLN A 109 -2.20 7.45 -8.35
N THR A 110 -2.65 6.21 -8.54
CA THR A 110 -1.85 5.01 -8.26
C THR A 110 -0.63 4.93 -9.16
N THR A 111 -0.76 5.26 -10.45
CA THR A 111 0.35 5.25 -11.41
C THR A 111 1.40 6.29 -11.07
N THR A 112 0.99 7.52 -10.74
CA THR A 112 1.93 8.60 -10.39
C THR A 112 2.69 8.26 -9.12
N PHE A 113 1.98 7.75 -8.11
CA PHE A 113 2.63 7.27 -6.88
C PHE A 113 3.56 6.09 -7.13
N ALA A 114 3.14 5.08 -7.90
CA ALA A 114 3.95 3.91 -8.22
C ALA A 114 5.24 4.31 -8.94
N LEU A 115 5.16 5.27 -9.86
CA LEU A 115 6.31 5.79 -10.59
C LEU A 115 7.28 6.55 -9.68
N TYR A 116 6.76 7.39 -8.78
CA TYR A 116 7.56 8.02 -7.72
C TYR A 116 8.24 6.95 -6.84
N PHE A 117 7.48 5.98 -6.34
CA PHE A 117 7.96 4.94 -5.44
C PHE A 117 9.06 4.09 -6.09
N ALA A 118 8.86 3.71 -7.36
CA ALA A 118 9.80 2.92 -8.14
C ALA A 118 11.08 3.67 -8.52
N SER A 119 11.00 4.99 -8.74
CA SER A 119 12.18 5.81 -9.05
C SER A 119 13.01 6.17 -7.82
N ARG A 120 12.40 6.23 -6.63
CA ARG A 120 13.05 6.67 -5.38
C ARG A 120 13.68 5.55 -4.55
N PHE A 121 12.98 4.43 -4.41
CA PHE A 121 13.34 3.36 -3.48
C PHE A 121 13.88 2.14 -4.22
N ARG A 122 14.88 1.47 -3.64
CA ARG A 122 15.36 0.19 -4.18
C ARG A 122 14.30 -0.91 -3.95
N PRO A 123 14.26 -2.00 -4.75
CA PRO A 123 13.28 -3.07 -4.57
C PRO A 123 13.21 -3.64 -3.14
N ARG A 124 14.37 -3.76 -2.46
CA ARG A 124 14.43 -4.18 -1.05
C ARG A 124 13.77 -3.17 -0.10
N GLU A 125 13.97 -1.88 -0.32
CA GLU A 125 13.34 -0.83 0.48
C GLU A 125 11.84 -0.73 0.21
N GLN A 126 11.42 -0.90 -1.05
CA GLN A 126 10.02 -0.96 -1.45
C GLN A 126 9.29 -2.07 -0.71
N LEU A 127 9.86 -3.28 -0.70
CA LEU A 127 9.30 -4.42 0.03
C LEU A 127 9.22 -4.14 1.54
N ARG A 128 10.23 -3.49 2.12
CA ARG A 128 10.23 -3.13 3.54
C ARG A 128 9.14 -2.10 3.87
N LEU A 129 8.99 -1.06 3.06
CA LEU A 129 7.95 -0.04 3.27
C LEU A 129 6.55 -0.62 3.07
N LEU A 130 6.38 -1.52 2.10
CA LEU A 130 5.16 -2.29 1.91
C LEU A 130 4.85 -3.18 3.13
N ALA A 131 5.84 -3.90 3.66
CA ALA A 131 5.69 -4.72 4.85
C ALA A 131 5.27 -3.90 6.07
N ILE A 132 5.84 -2.70 6.25
CA ILE A 132 5.44 -1.78 7.32
C ILE A 132 3.99 -1.34 7.14
N ALA A 133 3.61 -0.89 5.94
CA ALA A 133 2.24 -0.47 5.66
C ALA A 133 1.23 -1.61 5.89
N LEU A 134 1.50 -2.80 5.36
CA LEU A 134 0.64 -3.97 5.51
C LEU A 134 0.59 -4.46 6.96
N GLY A 135 1.71 -4.44 7.68
CA GLY A 135 1.76 -4.77 9.11
C GLY A 135 0.92 -3.81 9.95
N ILE A 136 0.98 -2.50 9.67
CA ILE A 136 0.11 -1.49 10.30
C ILE A 136 -1.36 -1.78 9.97
N ALA A 137 -1.68 -2.05 8.70
CA ALA A 137 -3.06 -2.37 8.28
C ALA A 137 -3.61 -3.64 8.96
N ALA A 138 -2.77 -4.66 9.16
CA ALA A 138 -3.12 -5.88 9.89
C ALA A 138 -3.36 -5.61 11.38
N LEU A 139 -2.49 -4.84 12.04
CA LEU A 139 -2.68 -4.45 13.44
C LEU A 139 -3.92 -3.57 13.64
N LEU A 140 -4.14 -2.60 12.75
CA LEU A 140 -5.36 -1.80 12.75
C LEU A 140 -6.59 -2.68 12.56
N SER A 141 -6.54 -3.64 11.63
CA SER A 141 -7.64 -4.58 11.44
C SER A 141 -7.93 -5.40 12.70
N LEU A 142 -6.89 -5.85 13.42
CA LEU A 142 -7.03 -6.58 14.68
C LEU A 142 -7.69 -5.68 15.74
N PHE A 143 -7.21 -4.43 15.84
CA PHE A 143 -7.74 -3.44 16.75
C PHE A 143 -9.24 -3.19 16.49
N TYR A 144 -9.63 -2.95 15.23
CA TYR A 144 -11.04 -2.72 14.89
C TYR A 144 -11.93 -3.93 15.19
N VAL A 145 -11.44 -5.16 15.00
CA VAL A 145 -12.21 -6.37 15.31
C VAL A 145 -12.51 -6.50 16.81
N PHE A 146 -11.57 -6.11 17.68
CA PHE A 146 -11.73 -6.23 19.14
C PHE A 146 -12.35 -4.97 19.78
N ALA A 147 -11.88 -3.79 19.41
CA ALA A 147 -12.29 -2.53 20.02
C ALA A 147 -13.63 -2.01 19.47
N ILE A 148 -13.91 -2.24 18.18
CA ILE A 148 -15.12 -1.73 17.52
C ILE A 148 -15.77 -2.85 16.68
N PRO A 149 -16.41 -3.85 17.33
CA PRO A 149 -17.02 -4.99 16.63
C PRO A 149 -18.08 -4.58 15.60
N SER A 150 -18.67 -3.38 15.76
CA SER A 150 -19.63 -2.79 14.82
C SER A 150 -19.04 -2.41 13.45
N VAL A 151 -17.72 -2.23 13.36
CA VAL A 151 -17.02 -1.95 12.10
C VAL A 151 -16.17 -3.14 11.66
N GLY A 152 -15.54 -3.82 12.64
CA GLY A 152 -14.62 -4.92 12.38
C GLY A 152 -15.27 -6.26 12.03
N LYS A 153 -16.56 -6.45 12.32
CA LYS A 153 -17.32 -7.68 12.00
C LYS A 153 -18.58 -7.34 11.23
N HIS A 154 -19.02 -8.26 10.38
CA HIS A 154 -20.34 -8.15 9.77
C HIS A 154 -21.43 -8.39 10.84
N LEU A 155 -22.29 -7.39 11.08
CA LEU A 155 -23.36 -7.44 12.09
C LEU A 155 -24.65 -8.10 11.60
N SER A 156 -24.87 -8.26 10.29
CA SER A 156 -26.12 -8.80 9.75
C SER A 156 -25.94 -9.43 8.37
N GLY A 157 -26.81 -10.40 8.04
CA GLY A 157 -26.83 -11.14 6.77
C GLY A 157 -26.20 -12.54 6.85
N LYS A 158 -26.07 -13.23 5.70
CA LYS A 158 -25.49 -14.59 5.56
C LYS A 158 -24.04 -14.73 6.09
N PHE A 159 -23.38 -13.63 6.45
CA PHE A 159 -22.00 -13.57 6.93
C PHE A 159 -21.87 -12.99 8.35
N ALA A 160 -22.95 -13.00 9.14
CA ALA A 160 -22.93 -12.50 10.52
C ALA A 160 -21.79 -13.14 11.33
N GLY A 161 -20.94 -12.31 11.95
CA GLY A 161 -19.77 -12.74 12.72
C GLY A 161 -18.45 -12.86 11.94
N ALA A 162 -18.46 -12.75 10.60
CA ALA A 162 -17.24 -12.79 9.80
C ALA A 162 -16.36 -11.54 10.01
N TRP A 163 -15.04 -11.76 10.07
CA TRP A 163 -14.07 -10.67 10.25
C TRP A 163 -13.90 -9.88 8.96
N ARG A 164 -14.15 -8.57 9.05
CA ARG A 164 -14.01 -7.57 7.98
C ARG A 164 -12.79 -6.66 8.20
N GLY A 165 -12.32 -6.54 9.45
CA GLY A 165 -11.18 -5.69 9.81
C GLY A 165 -11.43 -4.23 9.51
N ILE A 166 -10.41 -3.52 9.01
CA ILE A 166 -10.52 -2.13 8.57
C ILE A 166 -11.17 -1.98 7.18
N TYR A 167 -11.44 -3.08 6.48
CA TYR A 167 -11.87 -3.05 5.09
C TYR A 167 -13.39 -3.06 4.96
N ASN A 168 -13.89 -2.64 3.80
CA ASN A 168 -15.32 -2.63 3.52
C ASN A 168 -15.90 -3.98 3.06
N GLN A 169 -15.08 -4.83 2.46
CA GLN A 169 -15.52 -6.12 1.94
C GLN A 169 -14.60 -7.23 2.45
N LYS A 170 -15.19 -8.40 2.72
CA LYS A 170 -14.46 -9.61 3.13
C LYS A 170 -13.39 -10.03 2.11
N ASN A 171 -13.71 -9.95 0.82
CA ASN A 171 -12.77 -10.32 -0.25
C ASN A 171 -11.57 -9.37 -0.31
N THR A 172 -11.82 -8.07 -0.08
CA THR A 172 -10.75 -7.08 0.03
C THR A 172 -9.86 -7.38 1.24
N PHE A 173 -10.47 -7.65 2.40
CA PHE A 173 -9.75 -8.05 3.61
C PHE A 173 -8.84 -9.27 3.35
N SER A 174 -9.38 -10.37 2.82
CA SER A 174 -8.60 -11.59 2.57
C SER A 174 -7.50 -11.37 1.53
N ALA A 175 -7.75 -10.57 0.48
CA ALA A 175 -6.73 -10.23 -0.51
C ALA A 175 -5.54 -9.49 0.12
N TYR A 176 -5.77 -8.48 0.95
CA TYR A 176 -4.69 -7.76 1.62
C TYR A 176 -3.98 -8.59 2.70
N MET A 177 -4.69 -9.47 3.40
CA MET A 177 -4.05 -10.41 4.33
C MET A 177 -3.17 -11.44 3.59
N THR A 178 -3.59 -11.92 2.42
CA THR A 178 -2.76 -12.78 1.56
C THR A 178 -1.53 -12.02 1.04
N LEU A 179 -1.69 -10.75 0.65
CA LEU A 179 -0.55 -9.91 0.26
C LEU A 179 0.43 -9.71 1.44
N THR A 180 -0.10 -9.52 2.64
CA THR A 180 0.68 -9.41 3.89
C THR A 180 1.44 -10.71 4.16
N LEU A 181 0.78 -11.86 4.02
CA LEU A 181 1.37 -13.19 4.14
C LEU A 181 2.57 -13.37 3.20
N ILE A 182 2.39 -13.09 1.91
CA ILE A 182 3.44 -13.23 0.89
C ILE A 182 4.61 -12.28 1.19
N THR A 183 4.31 -11.03 1.54
CA THR A 183 5.33 -10.01 1.83
C THR A 183 6.20 -10.43 3.01
N PHE A 184 5.59 -10.85 4.12
CA PHE A 184 6.34 -11.29 5.30
C PHE A 184 7.02 -12.65 5.11
N PHE A 185 6.49 -13.52 4.25
CA PHE A 185 7.18 -14.76 3.85
C PHE A 185 8.49 -14.46 3.13
N VAL A 186 8.47 -13.58 2.11
CA VAL A 186 9.69 -13.18 1.39
C VAL A 186 10.69 -12.52 2.33
N LEU A 187 10.21 -11.66 3.24
CA LEU A 187 11.05 -10.95 4.21
C LEU A 187 11.64 -11.90 5.26
N SER A 188 10.89 -12.91 5.70
CA SER A 188 11.39 -13.94 6.62
C SER A 188 12.53 -14.77 6.02
N SER A 189 12.51 -14.98 4.70
CA SER A 189 13.56 -15.74 3.99
C SER A 189 14.83 -14.91 3.74
N HIS A 190 14.70 -13.59 3.61
CA HIS A 190 15.83 -12.69 3.33
C HIS A 190 16.44 -12.02 4.56
N ASN A 191 15.75 -12.02 5.72
CA ASN A 191 16.26 -11.38 6.93
C ASN A 191 17.32 -12.25 7.63
N GLU A 192 18.56 -11.76 7.65
CA GLU A 192 19.68 -12.41 8.37
C GLU A 192 19.60 -12.22 9.89
N ARG A 193 18.99 -11.12 10.35
CA ARG A 193 18.86 -10.81 11.78
C ARG A 193 17.75 -11.63 12.42
N ARG A 194 18.10 -12.33 13.51
CA ARG A 194 17.19 -13.22 14.25
C ARG A 194 15.92 -12.53 14.75
N LEU A 195 16.01 -11.28 15.22
CA LEU A 195 14.86 -10.52 15.70
C LEU A 195 13.91 -10.15 14.56
N GLU A 196 14.44 -9.58 13.47
CA GLU A 196 13.66 -9.17 12.31
C GLU A 196 12.98 -10.38 11.64
N ARG A 197 13.67 -11.52 11.58
CA ARG A 197 13.08 -12.78 11.12
C ARG A 197 11.94 -13.26 12.02
N ARG A 198 12.10 -13.23 13.35
CA ARG A 198 11.03 -13.61 14.29
C ARG A 198 9.81 -12.69 14.19
N LEU A 199 10.03 -11.38 14.04
CA LEU A 199 8.95 -10.42 13.83
C LEU A 199 8.19 -10.73 12.53
N SER A 200 8.90 -10.97 11.42
CA SER A 200 8.29 -11.36 10.15
C SER A 200 7.48 -12.65 10.28
N GLN A 201 7.99 -13.66 10.99
CA GLN A 201 7.26 -14.90 11.27
C GLN A 201 6.01 -14.66 12.13
N GLY A 202 6.05 -13.73 13.08
CA GLY A 202 4.89 -13.32 13.87
C GLY A 202 3.78 -12.70 13.03
N PHE A 203 4.13 -11.75 12.15
CA PHE A 203 3.17 -11.15 11.22
C PHE A 203 2.64 -12.12 10.17
N LEU A 204 3.48 -13.07 9.74
CA LEU A 204 3.09 -14.16 8.86
C LEU A 204 2.01 -15.03 9.54
N ALA A 205 2.26 -15.49 10.76
CA ALA A 205 1.30 -16.26 11.54
C ALA A 205 0.01 -15.47 11.78
N LEU A 206 0.11 -14.18 12.14
CA LEU A 206 -1.04 -13.30 12.31
C LEU A 206 -1.89 -13.22 11.03
N SER A 207 -1.25 -13.09 9.87
CA SER A 207 -1.95 -13.03 8.58
C SER A 207 -2.70 -14.32 8.28
N ILE A 208 -2.09 -15.49 8.55
CA ILE A 208 -2.76 -16.79 8.42
C ILE A 208 -3.99 -16.87 9.33
N THR A 209 -3.82 -16.54 10.62
CA THR A 209 -4.93 -16.54 11.57
C THR A 209 -6.05 -15.62 11.11
N MET A 210 -5.73 -14.42 10.65
CA MET A 210 -6.71 -13.47 10.13
C MET A 210 -7.46 -13.98 8.90
N ILE A 211 -6.78 -14.63 7.95
CA ILE A 211 -7.43 -15.23 6.78
C ILE A 211 -8.42 -16.31 7.21
N ILE A 212 -8.01 -17.21 8.10
CA ILE A 212 -8.86 -18.31 8.62
C ILE A 212 -10.09 -17.75 9.35
N LEU A 213 -9.91 -16.70 10.16
CA LEU A 213 -11.02 -16.10 10.91
C LEU A 213 -11.94 -15.23 10.04
N SER A 214 -11.48 -14.78 8.87
CA SER A 214 -12.34 -14.12 7.88
C SER A 214 -13.25 -15.13 7.15
N THR A 215 -12.82 -16.39 7.05
CA THR A 215 -13.56 -17.45 6.39
C THR A 215 -14.59 -18.13 7.29
N SER A 216 -15.80 -17.60 7.28
CA SER A 216 -16.95 -18.48 7.00
C SER A 216 -16.87 -18.89 5.51
N MET A 217 -16.36 -20.10 5.24
CA MET A 217 -16.54 -20.98 4.06
C MET A 217 -16.50 -20.45 2.60
N THR A 218 -15.58 -19.55 2.21
CA THR A 218 -15.38 -19.25 0.76
C THR A 218 -13.91 -19.12 0.30
N GLY A 219 -12.93 -19.33 1.18
CA GLY A 219 -11.50 -19.30 0.81
C GLY A 219 -10.85 -20.68 0.72
N LEU A 220 -11.63 -21.76 0.87
CA LEU A 220 -11.16 -23.15 0.86
C LEU A 220 -11.70 -23.95 -0.33
N ILE A 221 -12.52 -23.35 -1.20
CA ILE A 221 -13.11 -23.97 -2.39
C ILE A 221 -13.00 -23.01 -3.56
#